data_AF-S4AJ92-F1
#
_entry.id   AF-S4AJ92-F1
#
_cell.length_a   1.000
_cell.length_b   1.000
_cell.length_c   1.000
_cell.angle_alpha   90.00
_cell.angle_beta   90.00
_cell.angle_gamma   90.00
#
_symmetry.space_group_name_H-M   'P 1'
#
loop_
_entity.id
_entity.type
_entity.pdbx_description
1 polymer ?
#
loop_
_entity_poly.entity_id
_entity_poly.type
_entity_poly.pdbx_seq_one_letter_code
_entity_poly.pdbx_strand_id
1 'polypeptide(L)'
;MPSEHPNRPEHPTWTTAPITADLLRGALDLERTAHGVLPHRLPARARAQCADAQLAMAESQPAGVRLVFRTRATAVELDTLPTKRVYVGVPPRPDGVYDLVVDGRLTAQASVRGGNTLTIDMTAGTAEHKAGPAGTARFSGLPDGMKDIEIWLPHNETTELVALRTDAPVEPAPDRGRKVWLHHGSSISHGSDAASPTTTWPALAASRGGVELINLGFGGGALLDPFTARALRDTPADLISVKIGINLVNADLMRLRAFTPAVHGFLDTIRDGHPATPLLVVSPILCPIHEDTPGPCAPDFAGLDEGRLRFRAVGDPAERASGKLTLNVIRDELARIVEQRAAQDPHLHYLDGRDLYGETDYAELPLPDDLHPDATTHHRMGERFAERVFAADGPFRDALCSSAT
;
A
#
# COMPACT_ATOMS: atom_id res chain seq x y z
N MET A 1 44.73 34.00 -36.82
CA MET A 1 43.82 33.95 -35.66
C MET A 1 42.39 33.81 -36.16
N PRO A 2 41.88 32.61 -36.45
CA PRO A 2 40.44 32.40 -36.57
C PRO A 2 39.88 32.16 -35.17
N SER A 3 38.85 32.93 -34.85
CA SER A 3 38.10 32.94 -33.61
C SER A 3 37.46 31.58 -33.29
N GLU A 4 37.77 31.04 -32.11
CA GLU A 4 37.02 29.95 -31.49
C GLU A 4 35.57 30.42 -31.24
N HIS A 5 34.62 29.78 -31.90
CA HIS A 5 33.22 29.84 -31.48
C HIS A 5 33.08 29.05 -30.18
N PRO A 6 32.47 29.62 -29.12
CA PRO A 6 32.22 28.86 -27.91
C PRO A 6 31.24 27.73 -28.24
N ASN A 7 31.65 26.51 -27.88
CA ASN A 7 30.85 25.29 -27.97
C ASN A 7 29.46 25.57 -27.40
N ARG A 8 28.44 25.51 -28.25
CA ARG A 8 27.04 25.53 -27.83
C ARG A 8 26.85 24.28 -26.96
N PRO A 9 26.33 24.36 -25.72
CA PRO A 9 26.08 23.16 -24.94
C PRO A 9 25.15 22.26 -25.77
N GLU A 10 25.64 21.07 -26.12
CA GLU A 10 24.82 20.05 -26.77
C GLU A 10 23.61 19.82 -25.86
N HIS A 11 22.40 20.03 -26.42
CA HIS A 11 21.20 19.67 -25.68
C HIS A 11 21.28 18.17 -25.38
N PRO A 12 21.12 17.75 -24.12
CA PRO A 12 21.14 16.32 -23.80
C PRO A 12 20.13 15.60 -24.70
N THR A 13 20.60 14.56 -25.40
CA THR A 13 19.75 13.78 -26.28
C THR A 13 18.84 12.93 -25.40
N TRP A 14 17.56 13.31 -25.32
CA TRP A 14 16.56 12.55 -24.60
C TRP A 14 16.27 11.22 -25.29
N THR A 15 16.20 10.16 -24.50
CA THR A 15 15.76 8.82 -24.92
C THR A 15 14.48 8.45 -24.20
N THR A 16 13.57 7.74 -24.88
CA THR A 16 12.38 7.17 -24.28
C THR A 16 12.58 5.67 -24.07
N ALA A 17 12.50 5.21 -22.83
CA ALA A 17 12.57 3.80 -22.48
C ALA A 17 11.15 3.20 -22.42
N PRO A 18 10.92 1.99 -22.96
CA PRO A 18 9.66 1.30 -22.79
C PRO A 18 9.46 0.93 -21.32
N ILE A 19 8.25 1.12 -20.80
CA ILE A 19 7.89 0.71 -19.44
C ILE A 19 7.43 -0.73 -19.48
N THR A 20 8.30 -1.63 -19.06
CA THR A 20 8.10 -3.09 -19.08
C THR A 20 8.07 -3.65 -17.65
N ALA A 21 7.57 -4.89 -17.49
CA ALA A 21 7.38 -5.50 -16.17
C ALA A 21 8.70 -5.69 -15.38
N ASP A 22 9.83 -5.85 -16.06
CA ASP A 22 11.17 -5.94 -15.46
C ASP A 22 11.66 -4.62 -14.85
N LEU A 23 11.09 -3.49 -15.27
CA LEU A 23 11.32 -2.17 -14.65
C LEU A 23 10.38 -1.89 -13.48
N LEU A 24 9.38 -2.74 -13.21
CA LEU A 24 8.42 -2.54 -12.13
C LEU A 24 8.67 -3.51 -10.98
N ARG A 25 8.42 -3.02 -9.77
CA ARG A 25 8.36 -3.84 -8.54
C ARG A 25 7.05 -3.56 -7.82
N GLY A 26 6.45 -4.59 -7.21
CA GLY A 26 5.24 -4.48 -6.40
C GLY A 26 3.90 -4.63 -7.14
N ALA A 27 3.89 -4.67 -8.48
CA ALA A 27 2.71 -4.95 -9.28
C ALA A 27 2.58 -6.45 -9.60
N LEU A 28 1.35 -6.98 -9.65
CA LEU A 28 1.06 -8.38 -9.97
C LEU A 28 0.56 -8.59 -11.40
N ASP A 29 0.16 -7.52 -12.07
CA ASP A 29 -0.28 -7.52 -13.46
C ASP A 29 0.03 -6.14 -14.08
N LEU A 30 0.22 -6.10 -15.40
CA LEU A 30 0.54 -4.89 -16.14
C LEU A 30 -0.35 -4.80 -17.37
N GLU A 31 -1.43 -4.03 -17.25
CA GLU A 31 -2.42 -3.87 -18.31
C GLU A 31 -1.93 -2.86 -19.35
N ARG A 32 -2.09 -3.17 -20.64
CA ARG A 32 -1.86 -2.19 -21.71
C ARG A 32 -3.11 -1.36 -21.93
N THR A 33 -2.98 -0.04 -21.87
CA THR A 33 -4.08 0.91 -22.06
C THR A 33 -3.93 1.66 -23.39
N ALA A 34 -4.87 2.56 -23.69
CA ALA A 34 -4.76 3.46 -24.84
C ALA A 34 -3.64 4.51 -24.66
N HIS A 35 -3.20 4.76 -23.43
CA HIS A 35 -2.22 5.80 -23.10
C HIS A 35 -0.85 5.25 -22.73
N GLY A 36 -0.76 4.00 -22.28
CA GLY A 36 0.50 3.37 -21.87
C GLY A 36 0.24 2.05 -21.15
N VAL A 37 0.68 1.96 -19.89
CA VAL A 37 0.48 0.77 -19.05
C VAL A 37 -0.08 1.13 -17.68
N LEU A 38 -0.95 0.27 -17.14
CA LEU A 38 -1.52 0.38 -15.80
C LEU A 38 -1.04 -0.78 -14.93
N PRO A 39 -0.21 -0.54 -13.90
CA PRO A 39 0.14 -1.57 -12.94
C PRO A 39 -1.06 -1.89 -12.03
N HIS A 40 -1.37 -3.18 -11.90
CA HIS A 40 -2.40 -3.69 -10.99
C HIS A 40 -1.76 -4.43 -9.82
N ARG A 41 -2.34 -4.28 -8.64
CA ARG A 41 -1.92 -5.01 -7.43
C ARG A 41 -2.70 -6.30 -7.22
N LEU A 42 -3.75 -6.56 -8.02
CA LEU A 42 -4.40 -7.87 -8.11
C LEU A 42 -4.24 -8.47 -9.51
N PRO A 43 -4.07 -9.80 -9.62
CA PRO A 43 -4.03 -10.45 -10.93
C PRO A 43 -5.41 -10.35 -11.61
N ALA A 44 -5.44 -10.30 -12.94
CA ALA A 44 -6.68 -10.17 -13.73
C ALA A 44 -7.80 -11.14 -13.32
N ARG A 45 -7.47 -12.40 -13.01
CA ARG A 45 -8.44 -13.40 -12.53
C ARG A 45 -9.11 -13.06 -11.20
N ALA A 46 -8.42 -12.33 -10.31
CA ALA A 46 -8.96 -11.89 -9.04
C ALA A 46 -9.86 -10.67 -9.25
N ARG A 47 -9.43 -9.72 -10.08
CA ARG A 47 -10.23 -8.57 -10.51
C ARG A 47 -11.57 -9.01 -11.11
N ALA A 48 -11.57 -10.06 -11.94
CA ALA A 48 -12.79 -10.59 -12.56
C ALA A 48 -13.82 -11.22 -11.58
N GLN A 49 -13.46 -11.46 -10.30
CA GLN A 49 -14.34 -12.08 -9.31
C GLN A 49 -15.06 -11.08 -8.40
N CYS A 50 -14.76 -9.79 -8.50
CA CYS A 50 -15.36 -8.75 -7.66
C CYS A 50 -15.71 -7.52 -8.50
N ALA A 51 -16.99 -7.17 -8.54
CA ALA A 51 -17.48 -5.96 -9.21
C ALA A 51 -17.54 -4.75 -8.26
N ASP A 52 -16.92 -4.83 -7.08
CA ASP A 52 -16.89 -3.75 -6.11
C ASP A 52 -16.02 -2.59 -6.60
N ALA A 53 -16.65 -1.43 -6.79
CA ALA A 53 -15.96 -0.24 -7.33
C ALA A 53 -14.87 0.28 -6.38
N GLN A 54 -15.06 0.13 -5.07
CA GLN A 54 -14.07 0.56 -4.08
C GLN A 54 -12.80 -0.30 -4.16
N LEU A 55 -12.93 -1.62 -4.30
CA LEU A 55 -11.81 -2.52 -4.52
C LEU A 55 -11.14 -2.29 -5.88
N ALA A 56 -11.91 -2.15 -6.97
CA ALA A 56 -11.36 -1.87 -8.31
C ALA A 56 -10.53 -0.58 -8.34
N MET A 57 -10.99 0.45 -7.61
CA MET A 57 -10.22 1.67 -7.41
C MET A 57 -8.96 1.42 -6.56
N ALA A 58 -9.08 0.77 -5.40
CA ALA A 58 -7.96 0.56 -4.50
C ALA A 58 -6.86 -0.32 -5.10
N GLU A 59 -7.21 -1.36 -5.87
CA GLU A 59 -6.23 -2.29 -6.45
C GLU A 59 -5.43 -1.67 -7.61
N SER A 60 -6.04 -0.75 -8.36
CA SER A 60 -5.40 0.00 -9.44
C SER A 60 -4.55 1.20 -8.95
N GLN A 61 -4.67 1.57 -7.67
CA GLN A 61 -3.79 2.53 -7.03
C GLN A 61 -2.44 1.85 -6.72
N PRO A 62 -1.29 2.40 -7.16
CA PRO A 62 0.01 1.74 -7.15
C PRO A 62 0.71 1.81 -5.79
N ALA A 63 -0.01 1.62 -4.68
CA ALA A 63 0.57 1.65 -3.34
C ALA A 63 1.67 0.58 -3.18
N GLY A 64 2.91 1.02 -2.92
CA GLY A 64 4.09 0.18 -2.84
C GLY A 64 4.70 -0.23 -4.19
N VAL A 65 4.09 0.17 -5.31
CA VAL A 65 4.62 -0.06 -6.67
C VAL A 65 5.63 1.03 -7.01
N ARG A 66 6.69 0.64 -7.71
CA ARG A 66 7.79 1.54 -8.08
C ARG A 66 8.44 1.12 -9.38
N LEU A 67 8.90 2.10 -10.16
CA LEU A 67 9.86 1.84 -11.23
C LEU A 67 11.25 1.68 -10.63
N VAL A 68 12.01 0.68 -11.07
CA VAL A 68 13.36 0.39 -10.58
C VAL A 68 14.29 0.15 -11.76
N PHE A 69 15.31 0.98 -11.88
CA PHE A 69 16.25 0.89 -12.99
C PHE A 69 17.60 1.53 -12.67
N ARG A 70 18.61 1.26 -13.50
CA ARG A 70 19.94 1.81 -13.39
C ARG A 70 20.23 2.73 -14.57
N THR A 71 20.85 3.88 -14.29
CA THR A 71 21.20 4.85 -15.35
C THR A 71 22.29 5.82 -14.90
N ARG A 72 22.98 6.45 -15.87
CA ARG A 72 23.80 7.64 -15.63
C ARG A 72 23.02 8.96 -15.69
N ALA A 73 21.74 8.91 -16.08
CA ALA A 73 20.93 10.09 -16.39
C ALA A 73 21.02 11.18 -15.31
N THR A 74 21.19 12.42 -15.74
CA THR A 74 21.16 13.60 -14.85
C THR A 74 19.75 14.21 -14.77
N ALA A 75 18.87 13.80 -15.69
CA ALA A 75 17.46 14.13 -15.68
C ALA A 75 16.58 12.92 -16.04
N VAL A 76 15.47 12.78 -15.32
CA VAL A 76 14.47 11.72 -15.52
C VAL A 76 13.09 12.38 -15.56
N GLU A 77 12.30 12.02 -16.54
CA GLU A 77 10.91 12.43 -16.70
C GLU A 77 10.02 11.20 -16.81
N LEU A 78 8.97 11.14 -15.98
CA LEU A 78 7.94 10.12 -16.04
C LEU A 78 6.62 10.80 -16.43
N ASP A 79 6.17 10.53 -17.65
CA ASP A 79 4.85 10.97 -18.11
C ASP A 79 3.80 10.00 -17.56
N THR A 80 2.74 10.54 -16.96
CA THR A 80 1.66 9.78 -16.33
C THR A 80 0.30 10.38 -16.61
N LEU A 81 -0.73 9.54 -16.57
CA LEU A 81 -2.12 9.96 -16.53
C LEU A 81 -2.73 9.48 -15.21
N PRO A 82 -2.66 10.27 -14.13
CA PRO A 82 -3.26 9.92 -12.86
C PRO A 82 -4.78 10.11 -12.91
N THR A 83 -5.53 9.32 -12.15
CA THR A 83 -6.96 9.51 -11.87
C THR A 83 -7.13 9.89 -10.41
N LYS A 84 -7.54 11.14 -10.19
CA LYS A 84 -7.63 11.79 -8.88
C LYS A 84 -9.02 11.70 -8.30
N ARG A 85 -9.11 11.53 -6.98
CA ARG A 85 -10.40 11.46 -6.27
C ARG A 85 -10.82 12.83 -5.78
N VAL A 86 -12.06 13.19 -6.06
CA VAL A 86 -12.70 14.39 -5.53
C VAL A 86 -13.99 13.95 -4.84
N TYR A 87 -14.23 14.43 -3.63
CA TYR A 87 -15.47 14.16 -2.90
C TYR A 87 -16.32 15.42 -2.89
N VAL A 88 -17.59 15.30 -3.24
CA VAL A 88 -18.53 16.44 -3.22
C VAL A 88 -18.62 17.01 -1.80
N GLY A 89 -18.43 18.32 -1.66
CA GLY A 89 -18.50 19.02 -0.37
C GLY A 89 -17.27 18.87 0.53
N VAL A 90 -16.21 18.18 0.08
CA VAL A 90 -14.94 18.03 0.82
C VAL A 90 -13.84 18.82 0.09
N PRO A 91 -12.92 19.48 0.81
CA PRO A 91 -11.77 20.13 0.19
C PRO A 91 -10.99 19.18 -0.75
N PRO A 92 -10.41 19.69 -1.85
CA PRO A 92 -9.59 18.88 -2.74
C PRO A 92 -8.45 18.21 -1.98
N ARG A 93 -8.23 16.93 -2.26
CA ARG A 93 -7.06 16.22 -1.75
C ARG A 93 -5.79 16.74 -2.44
N PRO A 94 -4.64 16.74 -1.75
CA PRO A 94 -3.36 17.01 -2.39
C PRO A 94 -3.11 16.05 -3.56
N ASP A 95 -2.41 16.55 -4.57
CA ASP A 95 -1.95 15.72 -5.69
C ASP A 95 -1.06 14.57 -5.18
N GLY A 96 -1.10 13.45 -5.88
CA GLY A 96 -0.21 12.33 -5.69
C GLY A 96 1.26 12.75 -5.75
N VAL A 97 2.06 12.17 -4.85
CA VAL A 97 3.51 12.42 -4.75
C VAL A 97 4.27 11.24 -5.32
N TYR A 98 5.27 11.53 -6.14
CA TYR A 98 6.25 10.60 -6.67
C TYR A 98 7.55 10.80 -5.90
N ASP A 99 7.97 9.78 -5.16
CA ASP A 99 9.22 9.82 -4.40
C ASP A 99 10.35 9.27 -5.27
N LEU A 100 11.40 10.07 -5.48
CA LEU A 100 12.64 9.63 -6.13
C LEU A 100 13.64 9.18 -5.09
N VAL A 101 13.97 7.90 -5.13
CA VAL A 101 15.01 7.28 -4.32
C VAL A 101 16.22 7.01 -5.22
N VAL A 102 17.39 7.50 -4.81
CA VAL A 102 18.67 7.26 -5.49
C VAL A 102 19.58 6.49 -4.56
N ASP A 103 20.03 5.31 -5.00
CA ASP A 103 20.90 4.42 -4.20
C ASP A 103 20.36 4.19 -2.77
N GLY A 104 19.04 3.98 -2.66
CA GLY A 104 18.35 3.72 -1.39
C GLY A 104 18.03 4.97 -0.56
N ARG A 105 18.27 6.19 -1.05
CA ARG A 105 18.01 7.44 -0.33
C ARG A 105 16.98 8.32 -1.05
N LEU A 106 15.93 8.73 -0.35
CA LEU A 106 14.98 9.74 -0.85
C LEU A 106 15.75 11.03 -1.18
N THR A 107 15.71 11.44 -2.44
CA THR A 107 16.52 12.55 -2.97
C THR A 107 15.67 13.69 -3.52
N ALA A 108 14.49 13.38 -4.07
CA ALA A 108 13.57 14.38 -4.59
C ALA A 108 12.12 13.87 -4.55
N GLN A 109 11.18 14.80 -4.67
CA GLN A 109 9.76 14.51 -4.81
C GLN A 109 9.18 15.35 -5.94
N ALA A 110 8.20 14.81 -6.64
CA ALA A 110 7.46 15.51 -7.68
C ALA A 110 5.96 15.16 -7.61
N SER A 111 5.13 15.98 -8.23
CA SER A 111 3.68 15.72 -8.38
C SER A 111 3.24 16.07 -9.78
N VAL A 112 2.17 15.41 -10.24
CA VAL A 112 1.57 15.64 -11.57
C VAL A 112 0.22 16.29 -11.38
N ARG A 113 0.10 17.57 -11.80
CA ARG A 113 -1.12 18.37 -11.63
C ARG A 113 -2.25 17.97 -12.59
N GLY A 114 -1.92 17.49 -13.79
CA GLY A 114 -2.89 16.96 -14.76
C GLY A 114 -3.56 15.66 -14.29
N GLY A 115 -4.28 15.00 -15.17
CA GLY A 115 -4.95 13.74 -14.89
C GLY A 115 -6.45 13.76 -15.05
N ASN A 116 -7.03 12.56 -15.02
CA ASN A 116 -8.47 12.36 -14.91
C ASN A 116 -8.95 12.70 -13.50
N THR A 117 -10.25 12.89 -13.35
CA THR A 117 -10.92 13.05 -12.05
C THR A 117 -12.05 12.03 -11.92
N LEU A 118 -12.13 11.39 -10.76
CA LEU A 118 -13.27 10.63 -10.30
C LEU A 118 -13.95 11.41 -9.17
N THR A 119 -15.06 12.07 -9.49
CA THR A 119 -15.87 12.82 -8.53
C THR A 119 -16.86 11.87 -7.87
N ILE A 120 -16.81 11.73 -6.55
CA ILE A 120 -17.62 10.82 -5.76
C ILE A 120 -18.59 11.63 -4.90
N ASP A 121 -19.88 11.38 -5.06
CA ASP A 121 -20.92 11.88 -4.16
C ASP A 121 -21.31 10.76 -3.19
N MET A 122 -20.79 10.86 -1.96
CA MET A 122 -21.06 9.87 -0.90
C MET A 122 -22.53 9.88 -0.46
N THR A 123 -23.24 11.00 -0.66
CA THR A 123 -24.65 11.14 -0.26
C THR A 123 -25.57 10.55 -1.32
N ALA A 124 -25.30 10.83 -2.59
CA ALA A 124 -26.07 10.31 -3.72
C ALA A 124 -25.66 8.88 -4.11
N GLY A 125 -24.50 8.39 -3.65
CA GLY A 125 -23.96 7.09 -4.04
C GLY A 125 -23.55 7.04 -5.51
N THR A 126 -23.12 8.16 -6.09
CA THR A 126 -22.76 8.28 -7.50
C THR A 126 -21.28 8.60 -7.68
N ALA A 127 -20.76 8.28 -8.87
CA ALA A 127 -19.41 8.65 -9.27
C ALA A 127 -19.40 9.11 -10.74
N GLU A 128 -18.67 10.19 -11.02
CA GLU A 128 -18.49 10.74 -12.36
C GLU A 128 -17.01 10.75 -12.73
N HIS A 129 -16.68 10.19 -13.89
CA HIS A 129 -15.34 10.20 -14.44
C HIS A 129 -15.20 11.32 -15.48
N LYS A 130 -14.19 12.18 -15.30
CA LYS A 130 -13.83 13.24 -16.25
C LYS A 130 -12.40 13.05 -16.73
N ALA A 131 -12.24 12.95 -18.04
CA ALA A 131 -10.92 12.84 -18.65
C ALA A 131 -10.12 14.14 -18.53
N GLY A 132 -8.80 14.02 -18.36
CA GLY A 132 -7.88 15.16 -18.37
C GLY A 132 -6.56 14.82 -19.06
N PRO A 133 -5.66 15.81 -19.22
CA PRO A 133 -4.39 15.60 -19.91
C PRO A 133 -3.40 14.85 -19.02
N ALA A 134 -2.54 14.04 -19.64
CA ALA A 134 -1.35 13.50 -18.98
C ALA A 134 -0.40 14.63 -18.54
N GLY A 135 0.49 14.36 -17.59
CA GLY A 135 1.52 15.30 -17.16
C GLY A 135 2.81 14.60 -16.77
N THR A 136 3.84 15.39 -16.46
CA THR A 136 5.21 14.89 -16.27
C THR A 136 5.67 15.09 -14.83
N ALA A 137 6.07 14.01 -14.17
CA ALA A 137 6.91 14.06 -12.98
C ALA A 137 8.36 14.21 -13.43
N ARG A 138 9.00 15.33 -13.12
CA ARG A 138 10.37 15.65 -13.58
C ARG A 138 11.33 15.72 -12.42
N PHE A 139 12.45 15.04 -12.56
CA PHE A 139 13.60 15.08 -11.66
C PHE A 139 14.83 15.50 -12.45
N SER A 140 15.57 16.51 -11.97
CA SER A 140 16.77 17.04 -12.62
C SER A 140 17.85 17.33 -11.59
N GLY A 141 19.08 17.55 -12.07
CA GLY A 141 20.23 17.80 -11.20
C GLY A 141 20.69 16.54 -10.46
N LEU A 142 20.41 15.35 -11.02
CA LEU A 142 20.90 14.11 -10.46
C LEU A 142 22.42 13.98 -10.70
N PRO A 143 23.18 13.35 -9.80
CA PRO A 143 24.62 13.16 -9.98
C PRO A 143 24.94 12.43 -11.29
N ASP A 144 25.93 12.91 -12.05
CA ASP A 144 26.47 12.17 -13.19
C ASP A 144 27.28 10.97 -12.66
N GLY A 145 26.79 9.78 -12.96
CA GLY A 145 27.29 8.52 -12.41
C GLY A 145 26.24 7.43 -12.50
N MET A 146 26.70 6.18 -12.67
CA MET A 146 25.79 5.03 -12.63
C MET A 146 25.22 4.88 -11.22
N LYS A 147 23.90 4.93 -11.12
CA LYS A 147 23.12 4.89 -9.87
C LYS A 147 21.86 4.06 -10.06
N ASP A 148 21.38 3.49 -8.97
CA ASP A 148 20.07 2.86 -8.93
C ASP A 148 19.01 3.92 -8.64
N ILE A 149 17.94 3.92 -9.45
CA ILE A 149 16.79 4.80 -9.33
C ILE A 149 15.58 3.95 -8.95
N GLU A 150 14.89 4.35 -7.89
CA GLU A 150 13.51 3.94 -7.64
C GLU A 150 12.58 5.15 -7.72
N ILE A 151 11.52 5.08 -8.54
CA ILE A 151 10.43 6.07 -8.54
C ILE A 151 9.22 5.40 -7.91
N TRP A 152 8.94 5.71 -6.65
CA TRP A 152 7.77 5.19 -5.95
C TRP A 152 6.52 5.95 -6.36
N LEU A 153 5.49 5.20 -6.76
CA LEU A 153 4.28 5.76 -7.34
C LEU A 153 3.27 6.20 -6.26
N PRO A 154 2.42 7.19 -6.54
CA PRO A 154 1.43 7.69 -5.57
C PRO A 154 0.48 6.58 -5.10
N HIS A 155 0.43 6.33 -3.79
CA HIS A 155 -0.48 5.33 -3.23
C HIS A 155 -1.96 5.77 -3.31
N ASN A 156 -2.25 7.05 -3.55
CA ASN A 156 -3.56 7.66 -3.38
C ASN A 156 -4.30 7.98 -4.69
N GLU A 157 -3.72 7.64 -5.85
CA GLU A 157 -4.25 7.91 -7.19
C GLU A 157 -3.98 6.73 -8.12
N THR A 158 -4.96 6.31 -8.93
CA THR A 158 -4.69 5.33 -9.99
C THR A 158 -3.76 5.99 -11.00
N THR A 159 -2.66 5.35 -11.40
CA THR A 159 -1.63 5.99 -12.22
C THR A 159 -1.32 5.16 -13.44
N GLU A 160 -1.77 5.59 -14.62
CA GLU A 160 -1.28 5.06 -15.88
C GLU A 160 0.10 5.65 -16.18
N LEU A 161 1.04 4.78 -16.53
CA LEU A 161 2.41 5.13 -16.91
C LEU A 161 2.50 5.26 -18.43
N VAL A 162 2.80 6.46 -18.92
CA VAL A 162 2.75 6.79 -20.35
C VAL A 162 4.12 6.63 -20.99
N ALA A 163 5.15 7.28 -20.44
CA ALA A 163 6.51 7.20 -20.98
C ALA A 163 7.56 7.50 -19.91
N LEU A 164 8.68 6.76 -19.94
CA LEU A 164 9.89 7.05 -19.17
C LEU A 164 10.90 7.70 -20.10
N ARG A 165 11.28 8.95 -19.82
CA ARG A 165 12.24 9.73 -20.61
C ARG A 165 13.45 10.07 -19.76
N THR A 166 14.64 9.89 -20.31
CA THR A 166 15.92 10.14 -19.63
C THR A 166 16.93 10.74 -20.60
N ASP A 167 17.92 11.47 -20.08
CA ASP A 167 19.04 11.99 -20.88
C ASP A 167 20.23 11.00 -21.01
N ALA A 168 20.07 9.77 -20.51
CA ALA A 168 20.98 8.65 -20.71
C ALA A 168 20.19 7.32 -20.73
N PRO A 169 20.73 6.24 -21.33
CA PRO A 169 20.06 4.94 -21.37
C PRO A 169 19.67 4.40 -19.99
N VAL A 170 18.62 3.58 -19.98
CA VAL A 170 18.06 2.91 -18.81
C VAL A 170 18.30 1.41 -18.95
N GLU A 171 18.77 0.78 -17.88
CA GLU A 171 18.95 -0.67 -17.75
C GLU A 171 18.12 -1.19 -16.58
N PRO A 172 17.56 -2.41 -16.62
CA PRO A 172 16.92 -3.01 -15.46
C PRO A 172 17.90 -3.06 -14.28
N ALA A 173 17.44 -2.72 -13.08
CA ALA A 173 18.29 -2.82 -11.90
C ALA A 173 18.61 -4.30 -11.60
N PRO A 174 19.85 -4.62 -11.19
CA PRO A 174 20.21 -5.99 -10.84
C PRO A 174 19.39 -6.47 -9.65
N ASP A 175 19.01 -7.75 -9.68
CA ASP A 175 18.46 -8.40 -8.50
C ASP A 175 19.56 -8.50 -7.43
N ARG A 176 19.33 -7.85 -6.29
CA ARG A 176 20.27 -7.85 -5.15
C ARG A 176 19.96 -8.95 -4.13
N GLY A 177 19.05 -9.87 -4.44
CA GLY A 177 18.68 -10.99 -3.58
C GLY A 177 17.89 -10.59 -2.33
N ARG A 178 17.28 -9.40 -2.34
CA ARG A 178 16.42 -8.95 -1.23
C ARG A 178 15.21 -9.89 -1.12
N LYS A 179 14.90 -10.31 0.10
CA LYS A 179 13.74 -11.16 0.39
C LYS A 179 12.44 -10.43 0.05
N VAL A 180 11.49 -11.13 -0.57
CA VAL A 180 10.19 -10.57 -0.95
C VAL A 180 9.23 -10.68 0.23
N TRP A 181 8.75 -9.53 0.71
CA TRP A 181 7.71 -9.42 1.71
C TRP A 181 6.37 -9.08 1.05
N LEU A 182 5.44 -10.05 1.12
CA LEU A 182 4.08 -9.91 0.68
C LEU A 182 3.16 -9.54 1.85
N HIS A 183 2.61 -8.34 1.81
CA HIS A 183 1.76 -7.82 2.86
C HIS A 183 0.32 -7.62 2.37
N HIS A 184 -0.67 -8.14 3.09
CA HIS A 184 -2.08 -7.82 2.87
C HIS A 184 -2.66 -7.04 4.06
N GLY A 185 -3.51 -6.06 3.80
CA GLY A 185 -4.17 -5.28 4.84
C GLY A 185 -5.22 -4.30 4.31
N SER A 186 -5.64 -3.39 5.19
CA SER A 186 -6.70 -2.41 4.94
C SER A 186 -6.18 -1.09 4.35
N SER A 187 -7.01 -0.03 4.39
CA SER A 187 -6.64 1.37 4.09
C SER A 187 -5.38 1.84 4.82
N ILE A 188 -5.21 1.40 6.07
CA ILE A 188 -4.01 1.72 6.87
C ILE A 188 -2.75 1.13 6.23
N SER A 189 -2.85 -0.06 5.63
CA SER A 189 -1.71 -0.71 4.95
C SER A 189 -1.53 -0.21 3.52
N HIS A 190 -2.62 0.23 2.91
CA HIS A 190 -2.60 0.95 1.65
C HIS A 190 -1.82 2.27 1.73
N GLY A 191 -1.87 2.94 2.90
CA GLY A 191 -1.16 4.20 3.14
C GLY A 191 -2.06 5.42 3.29
N SER A 192 -3.36 5.25 3.58
CA SER A 192 -4.26 6.39 3.84
C SER A 192 -3.63 7.36 4.84
N ASP A 193 -3.53 8.63 4.45
CA ASP A 193 -3.01 9.74 5.27
C ASP A 193 -1.51 9.67 5.60
N ALA A 194 -0.75 8.78 4.96
CA ALA A 194 0.70 8.86 4.90
C ALA A 194 1.15 10.08 4.07
N ALA A 195 2.29 10.67 4.44
CA ALA A 195 2.80 11.87 3.78
C ALA A 195 3.23 11.61 2.31
N SER A 196 3.77 10.42 2.01
CA SER A 196 4.28 10.06 0.69
C SER A 196 4.36 8.54 0.49
N PRO A 197 4.59 8.04 -0.74
CA PRO A 197 4.69 6.60 -1.00
C PRO A 197 5.74 5.85 -0.17
N THR A 198 6.93 6.44 0.03
CA THR A 198 8.02 5.79 0.80
C THR A 198 7.83 5.85 2.31
N THR A 199 6.85 6.63 2.79
CA THR A 199 6.57 6.84 4.21
C THR A 199 5.29 6.14 4.68
N THR A 200 4.59 5.42 3.79
CA THR A 200 3.58 4.45 4.21
C THR A 200 4.23 3.44 5.16
N TRP A 201 3.51 3.00 6.19
CA TRP A 201 4.13 2.16 7.23
C TRP A 201 4.73 0.86 6.66
N PRO A 202 4.13 0.18 5.64
CA PRO A 202 4.78 -0.99 5.03
C PRO A 202 6.01 -0.62 4.21
N ALA A 203 6.00 0.49 3.45
CA ALA A 203 7.16 0.91 2.67
C ALA A 203 8.35 1.29 3.57
N LEU A 204 8.07 2.02 4.66
CA LEU A 204 9.08 2.38 5.65
C LEU A 204 9.64 1.13 6.35
N ALA A 205 8.75 0.21 6.78
CA ALA A 205 9.17 -1.03 7.41
C ALA A 205 10.02 -1.90 6.47
N ALA A 206 9.63 -2.00 5.19
CA ALA A 206 10.37 -2.76 4.19
C ALA A 206 11.77 -2.18 3.93
N SER A 207 11.86 -0.85 3.82
CA SER A 207 13.13 -0.14 3.68
C SER A 207 14.06 -0.41 4.87
N ARG A 208 13.54 -0.32 6.09
CA ARG A 208 14.30 -0.61 7.33
C ARG A 208 14.68 -2.09 7.46
N GLY A 209 13.82 -3.00 7.02
CA GLY A 209 14.06 -4.44 7.03
C GLY A 209 14.93 -4.95 5.88
N GLY A 210 15.24 -4.12 4.88
CA GLY A 210 16.03 -4.54 3.71
C GLY A 210 15.30 -5.54 2.81
N VAL A 211 13.96 -5.50 2.76
CA VAL A 211 13.11 -6.45 2.00
C VAL A 211 12.40 -5.76 0.82
N GLU A 212 12.04 -6.53 -0.20
CA GLU A 212 11.22 -6.07 -1.32
C GLU A 212 9.73 -6.14 -0.96
N LEU A 213 9.07 -4.98 -0.89
CA LEU A 213 7.64 -4.93 -0.62
C LEU A 213 6.79 -5.26 -1.85
N ILE A 214 5.85 -6.18 -1.68
CA ILE A 214 4.60 -6.30 -2.47
C ILE A 214 3.45 -5.96 -1.52
N ASN A 215 2.81 -4.82 -1.73
CA ASN A 215 1.75 -4.33 -0.84
C ASN A 215 0.36 -4.61 -1.45
N LEU A 216 -0.37 -5.56 -0.88
CA LEU A 216 -1.77 -5.86 -1.17
C LEU A 216 -2.72 -5.26 -0.12
N GLY A 217 -2.37 -4.09 0.40
CA GLY A 217 -3.23 -3.25 1.22
C GLY A 217 -4.30 -2.55 0.38
N PHE A 218 -5.58 -2.81 0.64
CA PHE A 218 -6.70 -2.25 -0.12
C PHE A 218 -7.62 -1.43 0.78
N GLY A 219 -7.81 -0.14 0.44
CA GLY A 219 -8.69 0.75 1.18
C GLY A 219 -10.12 0.24 1.20
N GLY A 220 -10.60 -0.22 2.36
CA GLY A 220 -11.94 -0.80 2.52
C GLY A 220 -12.06 -2.27 2.09
N GLY A 221 -11.03 -2.85 1.46
CA GLY A 221 -11.10 -4.15 0.78
C GLY A 221 -10.46 -5.33 1.53
N ALA A 222 -10.07 -5.17 2.79
CA ALA A 222 -9.51 -6.28 3.60
C ALA A 222 -10.62 -7.13 4.22
N LEU A 223 -11.39 -7.85 3.39
CA LEU A 223 -12.65 -8.49 3.76
C LEU A 223 -12.60 -10.03 3.85
N LEU A 224 -11.39 -10.61 3.88
CA LEU A 224 -11.15 -12.07 3.81
C LEU A 224 -11.65 -12.70 2.51
N ASP A 225 -11.57 -11.96 1.41
CA ASP A 225 -12.00 -12.42 0.10
C ASP A 225 -11.20 -13.66 -0.36
N PRO A 226 -11.89 -14.74 -0.79
CA PRO A 226 -11.20 -15.94 -1.29
C PRO A 226 -10.33 -15.67 -2.53
N PHE A 227 -10.68 -14.70 -3.38
CA PHE A 227 -9.87 -14.34 -4.54
C PHE A 227 -8.56 -13.65 -4.12
N THR A 228 -8.57 -12.88 -3.03
CA THR A 228 -7.37 -12.27 -2.45
C THR A 228 -6.49 -13.33 -1.79
N ALA A 229 -7.08 -14.29 -1.07
CA ALA A 229 -6.34 -15.44 -0.53
C ALA A 229 -5.61 -16.23 -1.63
N ARG A 230 -6.28 -16.48 -2.76
CA ARG A 230 -5.65 -17.13 -3.93
C ARG A 230 -4.59 -16.27 -4.63
N ALA A 231 -4.75 -14.94 -4.60
CA ALA A 231 -3.71 -14.04 -5.08
C ALA A 231 -2.46 -14.14 -4.20
N LEU A 232 -2.62 -14.15 -2.87
CA LEU A 232 -1.52 -14.35 -1.92
C LEU A 232 -0.85 -15.72 -2.11
N ARG A 233 -1.64 -16.78 -2.23
CA ARG A 233 -1.18 -18.15 -2.50
C ARG A 233 -0.25 -18.25 -3.71
N ASP A 234 -0.63 -17.61 -4.82
CA ASP A 234 0.06 -17.77 -6.10
C ASP A 234 1.15 -16.71 -6.34
N THR A 235 1.26 -15.72 -5.46
CA THR A 235 2.32 -14.69 -5.54
C THR A 235 3.58 -15.20 -4.83
N PRO A 236 4.73 -15.28 -5.51
CA PRO A 236 5.99 -15.65 -4.88
C PRO A 236 6.35 -14.68 -3.74
N ALA A 237 6.69 -15.24 -2.58
CA ALA A 237 7.05 -14.46 -1.40
C ALA A 237 7.96 -15.28 -0.49
N ASP A 238 8.95 -14.61 0.11
CA ASP A 238 9.79 -15.20 1.16
C ASP A 238 9.19 -14.98 2.56
N LEU A 239 8.41 -13.92 2.71
CA LEU A 239 7.79 -13.49 3.97
C LEU A 239 6.36 -13.05 3.68
N ILE A 240 5.39 -13.48 4.49
CA ILE A 240 3.98 -13.11 4.29
C ILE A 240 3.42 -12.54 5.57
N SER A 241 2.68 -11.44 5.46
CA SER A 241 1.88 -10.94 6.58
C SER A 241 0.47 -10.55 6.15
N VAL A 242 -0.51 -10.83 6.99
CA VAL A 242 -1.92 -10.55 6.74
C VAL A 242 -2.50 -9.78 7.94
N LYS A 243 -2.91 -8.54 7.70
CA LYS A 243 -3.53 -7.67 8.70
C LYS A 243 -5.05 -7.70 8.56
N ILE A 244 -5.74 -8.29 9.53
CA ILE A 244 -7.16 -8.63 9.45
C ILE A 244 -7.95 -7.85 10.50
N GLY A 245 -9.07 -7.23 10.11
CA GLY A 245 -10.11 -6.87 11.07
C GLY A 245 -10.89 -5.58 10.81
N ILE A 246 -10.23 -4.43 10.72
CA ILE A 246 -10.93 -3.13 10.70
C ILE A 246 -11.99 -3.02 9.60
N ASN A 247 -11.75 -3.53 8.38
CA ASN A 247 -12.75 -3.47 7.31
C ASN A 247 -13.93 -4.43 7.53
N LEU A 248 -13.72 -5.55 8.22
CA LEU A 248 -14.81 -6.47 8.60
C LEU A 248 -15.77 -5.79 9.59
N VAL A 249 -15.23 -5.04 10.55
CA VAL A 249 -16.03 -4.27 11.51
C VAL A 249 -16.69 -3.07 10.82
N ASN A 250 -15.95 -2.27 10.06
CA ASN A 250 -16.49 -1.09 9.37
C ASN A 250 -17.69 -1.44 8.48
N ALA A 251 -17.68 -2.59 7.82
CA ALA A 251 -18.76 -3.03 6.93
C ALA A 251 -19.90 -3.77 7.64
N ASP A 252 -19.78 -4.06 8.94
CA ASP A 252 -20.64 -5.02 9.66
C ASP A 252 -20.78 -6.36 8.89
N LEU A 253 -19.69 -6.80 8.23
CA LEU A 253 -19.77 -7.75 7.11
C LEU A 253 -20.27 -9.14 7.53
N MET A 254 -19.88 -9.57 8.72
CA MET A 254 -20.15 -10.92 9.20
C MET A 254 -20.26 -10.97 10.72
N ARG A 255 -20.75 -12.11 11.21
CA ARG A 255 -20.84 -12.41 12.64
C ARG A 255 -19.68 -13.34 13.04
N LEU A 256 -19.38 -13.38 14.33
CA LEU A 256 -18.33 -14.21 14.94
C LEU A 256 -18.35 -15.66 14.44
N ARG A 257 -19.55 -16.25 14.31
CA ARG A 257 -19.73 -17.62 13.81
C ARG A 257 -19.19 -17.86 12.39
N ALA A 258 -19.18 -16.83 11.54
CA ALA A 258 -18.64 -16.90 10.18
C ALA A 258 -17.17 -16.44 10.13
N PHE A 259 -16.78 -15.53 11.01
CA PHE A 259 -15.42 -14.97 11.07
C PHE A 259 -14.34 -16.03 11.29
N THR A 260 -14.44 -16.82 12.36
CA THR A 260 -13.40 -17.80 12.71
C THR A 260 -13.16 -18.83 11.57
N PRO A 261 -14.19 -19.46 10.97
CA PRO A 261 -13.98 -20.32 9.80
C PRO A 261 -13.43 -19.60 8.56
N ALA A 262 -13.81 -18.34 8.31
CA ALA A 262 -13.30 -17.56 7.19
C ALA A 262 -11.80 -17.28 7.34
N VAL A 263 -11.33 -16.95 8.56
CA VAL A 263 -9.90 -16.80 8.85
C VAL A 263 -9.16 -18.12 8.60
N HIS A 264 -9.67 -19.24 9.09
CA HIS A 264 -9.05 -20.55 8.81
C HIS A 264 -8.92 -20.82 7.31
N GLY A 265 -10.01 -20.67 6.54
CA GLY A 265 -9.97 -20.89 5.09
C GLY A 265 -9.03 -19.93 4.35
N PHE A 266 -8.91 -18.68 4.82
CA PHE A 266 -7.96 -17.71 4.26
C PHE A 266 -6.51 -18.14 4.51
N LEU A 267 -6.18 -18.56 5.74
CA LEU A 267 -4.84 -19.06 6.09
C LEU A 267 -4.51 -20.37 5.40
N ASP A 268 -5.45 -21.31 5.31
CA ASP A 268 -5.28 -22.58 4.61
C ASP A 268 -4.99 -22.34 3.12
N THR A 269 -5.75 -21.44 2.48
CA THR A 269 -5.51 -21.09 1.07
C THR A 269 -4.11 -20.52 0.85
N ILE A 270 -3.59 -19.70 1.77
CA ILE A 270 -2.21 -19.19 1.68
C ILE A 270 -1.22 -20.35 1.83
N ARG A 271 -1.44 -21.25 2.80
CA ARG A 271 -0.56 -22.39 3.07
C ARG A 271 -0.50 -23.40 1.93
N ASP A 272 -1.56 -23.54 1.14
CA ASP A 272 -1.55 -24.38 -0.07
C ASP A 272 -0.46 -23.97 -1.08
N GLY A 273 -0.09 -22.68 -1.12
CA GLY A 273 0.98 -22.15 -1.98
C GLY A 273 2.29 -21.91 -1.24
N HIS A 274 2.22 -21.74 0.08
CA HIS A 274 3.35 -21.35 0.94
C HIS A 274 3.44 -22.26 2.19
N PRO A 275 3.81 -23.55 2.03
CA PRO A 275 3.72 -24.52 3.13
C PRO A 275 4.64 -24.21 4.33
N ALA A 276 5.78 -23.57 4.08
CA ALA A 276 6.80 -23.30 5.11
C ALA A 276 7.22 -21.82 5.20
N THR A 277 6.70 -20.94 4.33
CA THR A 277 7.02 -19.51 4.35
C THR A 277 6.56 -18.89 5.68
N PRO A 278 7.36 -18.10 6.40
CA PRO A 278 6.87 -17.41 7.59
C PRO A 278 5.63 -16.57 7.30
N LEU A 279 4.56 -16.81 8.06
CA LEU A 279 3.26 -16.16 7.93
C LEU A 279 2.91 -15.46 9.23
N LEU A 280 2.86 -14.13 9.19
CA LEU A 280 2.51 -13.29 10.32
C LEU A 280 1.05 -12.81 10.21
N VAL A 281 0.20 -13.20 11.16
CA VAL A 281 -1.13 -12.62 11.33
C VAL A 281 -1.00 -11.40 12.22
N VAL A 282 -1.42 -10.25 11.71
CA VAL A 282 -1.43 -8.97 12.44
C VAL A 282 -2.87 -8.58 12.74
N SER A 283 -3.18 -8.33 14.00
CA SER A 283 -4.52 -7.87 14.36
C SER A 283 -4.68 -6.35 14.14
N PRO A 284 -5.90 -5.79 14.29
CA PRO A 284 -6.10 -4.35 14.14
C PRO A 284 -5.28 -3.54 15.15
N ILE A 285 -4.82 -2.36 14.72
CA ILE A 285 -4.32 -1.35 15.65
C ILE A 285 -5.49 -0.81 16.49
N LEU A 286 -5.19 -0.06 17.56
CA LEU A 286 -6.22 0.64 18.31
C LEU A 286 -7.02 1.59 17.40
N CYS A 287 -8.34 1.48 17.44
CA CYS A 287 -9.26 2.43 16.82
C CYS A 287 -10.48 2.59 17.72
N PRO A 288 -10.53 3.65 18.55
CA PRO A 288 -11.48 3.76 19.67
C PRO A 288 -12.95 3.60 19.26
N ILE A 289 -13.35 4.09 18.09
CA ILE A 289 -14.73 4.01 17.62
C ILE A 289 -15.21 2.56 17.45
N HIS A 290 -14.30 1.59 17.32
CA HIS A 290 -14.62 0.18 17.07
C HIS A 290 -14.10 -0.82 18.11
N GLU A 291 -13.51 -0.35 19.22
CA GLU A 291 -13.04 -1.22 20.31
C GLU A 291 -14.18 -2.06 20.90
N ASP A 292 -15.30 -1.38 21.23
CA ASP A 292 -16.48 -1.98 21.86
C ASP A 292 -17.78 -1.75 21.10
N THR A 293 -17.75 -0.96 20.02
CA THR A 293 -18.92 -0.66 19.18
C THR A 293 -18.77 -1.33 17.81
N PRO A 294 -19.68 -2.22 17.42
CA PRO A 294 -19.62 -2.82 16.09
C PRO A 294 -19.96 -1.79 15.00
N GLY A 295 -19.72 -2.16 13.75
CA GLY A 295 -20.16 -1.36 12.61
C GLY A 295 -21.67 -1.35 12.38
N PRO A 296 -22.11 -0.68 11.29
CA PRO A 296 -21.24 -0.11 10.26
C PRO A 296 -20.52 1.17 10.70
N CYS A 297 -19.46 1.50 9.99
CA CYS A 297 -18.80 2.79 10.05
C CYS A 297 -19.51 3.76 9.09
N ALA A 298 -19.77 4.99 9.53
CA ALA A 298 -20.40 6.02 8.72
C ALA A 298 -19.56 7.31 8.71
N PRO A 299 -19.57 8.08 7.62
CA PRO A 299 -19.01 9.42 7.62
C PRO A 299 -19.78 10.30 8.62
N ASP A 300 -19.05 11.13 9.35
CA ASP A 300 -19.59 12.21 10.17
C ASP A 300 -19.31 13.55 9.48
N PHE A 301 -20.40 14.19 9.08
CA PHE A 301 -20.38 15.43 8.32
C PHE A 301 -20.48 16.68 9.21
N ALA A 302 -20.59 16.54 10.54
CA ALA A 302 -20.77 17.67 11.45
C ALA A 302 -19.58 18.67 11.44
N GLY A 303 -18.40 18.24 10.99
CA GLY A 303 -17.19 19.07 10.89
C GLY A 303 -16.75 19.44 9.46
N LEU A 304 -17.58 19.21 8.44
CA LEU A 304 -17.23 19.49 7.04
C LEU A 304 -16.88 20.97 6.80
N ASP A 305 -17.58 21.88 7.47
CA ASP A 305 -17.34 23.33 7.35
C ASP A 305 -15.94 23.74 7.86
N GLU A 306 -15.34 22.92 8.71
CA GLU A 306 -13.96 23.07 9.21
C GLU A 306 -12.95 22.28 8.35
N GLY A 307 -13.39 21.70 7.22
CA GLY A 307 -12.58 20.89 6.33
C GLY A 307 -12.24 19.50 6.87
N ARG A 308 -12.96 19.01 7.89
CA ARG A 308 -12.68 17.73 8.56
C ARG A 308 -13.78 16.70 8.28
N LEU A 309 -13.45 15.68 7.50
CA LEU A 309 -14.27 14.47 7.39
C LEU A 309 -13.83 13.51 8.51
N ARG A 310 -14.74 13.15 9.40
CA ARG A 310 -14.50 12.17 10.47
C ARG A 310 -15.35 10.92 10.25
N PHE A 311 -15.09 9.89 11.03
CA PHE A 311 -15.83 8.64 10.99
C PHE A 311 -16.39 8.27 12.36
N ARG A 312 -17.54 7.61 12.37
CA ARG A 312 -18.16 7.10 13.59
C ARG A 312 -18.72 5.69 13.38
N ALA A 313 -18.68 4.89 14.44
CA ALA A 313 -19.44 3.65 14.50
C ALA A 313 -20.91 3.97 14.78
N VAL A 314 -21.83 3.35 14.03
CA VAL A 314 -23.28 3.52 14.22
C VAL A 314 -23.98 2.26 14.73
N GLY A 315 -23.22 1.20 15.01
CA GLY A 315 -23.76 -0.04 15.57
C GLY A 315 -24.11 0.08 17.06
N ASP A 316 -24.89 -0.87 17.57
CA ASP A 316 -25.23 -0.95 18.99
C ASP A 316 -24.24 -1.91 19.72
N PRO A 317 -23.51 -1.43 20.75
CA PRO A 317 -22.60 -2.26 21.55
C PRO A 317 -23.26 -3.53 22.14
N ALA A 318 -24.57 -3.49 22.44
CA ALA A 318 -25.30 -4.65 22.98
C ALA A 318 -25.35 -5.83 21.99
N GLU A 319 -25.27 -5.56 20.68
CA GLU A 319 -25.30 -6.57 19.63
C GLU A 319 -24.01 -7.41 19.56
N ARG A 320 -22.97 -7.08 20.35
CA ARG A 320 -21.84 -8.00 20.57
C ARG A 320 -22.30 -9.35 21.12
N ALA A 321 -23.33 -9.35 21.98
CA ALA A 321 -23.90 -10.58 22.53
C ALA A 321 -24.55 -11.48 21.47
N SER A 322 -24.98 -10.93 20.34
CA SER A 322 -25.49 -11.68 19.19
C SER A 322 -24.41 -11.99 18.14
N GLY A 323 -23.14 -11.76 18.47
CA GLY A 323 -21.99 -12.11 17.65
C GLY A 323 -21.58 -11.06 16.64
N LYS A 324 -22.00 -9.78 16.78
CA LYS A 324 -21.36 -8.70 16.03
C LYS A 324 -19.89 -8.55 16.44
N LEU A 325 -19.06 -8.18 15.46
CA LEU A 325 -17.62 -8.06 15.65
C LEU A 325 -17.26 -6.64 16.12
N THR A 326 -16.36 -6.58 17.11
CA THR A 326 -15.61 -5.38 17.49
C THR A 326 -14.11 -5.68 17.35
N LEU A 327 -13.24 -4.69 17.46
CA LEU A 327 -11.80 -4.92 17.35
C LEU A 327 -11.26 -5.76 18.51
N ASN A 328 -11.84 -5.63 19.71
CA ASN A 328 -11.53 -6.53 20.84
C ASN A 328 -11.83 -7.99 20.50
N VAL A 329 -13.05 -8.28 20.01
CA VAL A 329 -13.45 -9.64 19.61
C VAL A 329 -12.52 -10.21 18.52
N ILE A 330 -12.17 -9.39 17.52
CA ILE A 330 -11.28 -9.83 16.44
C ILE A 330 -9.87 -10.11 16.96
N ARG A 331 -9.30 -9.26 17.83
CA ARG A 331 -7.98 -9.49 18.43
C ARG A 331 -7.94 -10.80 19.21
N ASP A 332 -8.94 -11.03 20.06
CA ASP A 332 -9.02 -12.25 20.87
C ASP A 332 -9.10 -13.51 19.99
N GLU A 333 -9.94 -13.50 18.96
CA GLU A 333 -10.09 -14.65 18.07
C GLU A 333 -8.86 -14.89 17.19
N LEU A 334 -8.22 -13.83 16.65
CA LEU A 334 -7.00 -14.00 15.86
C LEU A 334 -5.86 -14.58 16.71
N ALA A 335 -5.68 -14.07 17.94
CA ALA A 335 -4.70 -14.61 18.87
C ALA A 335 -4.97 -16.09 19.17
N ARG A 336 -6.21 -16.44 19.51
CA ARG A 336 -6.64 -17.82 19.81
C ARG A 336 -6.44 -18.76 18.61
N ILE A 337 -6.80 -18.32 17.40
CA ILE A 337 -6.63 -19.10 16.17
C ILE A 337 -5.15 -19.39 15.92
N VAL A 338 -4.28 -18.38 16.02
CA VAL A 338 -2.85 -18.55 15.79
C VAL A 338 -2.23 -19.43 16.86
N GLU A 339 -2.54 -19.21 18.14
CA GLU A 339 -2.05 -20.05 19.25
C GLU A 339 -2.42 -21.53 19.03
N GLN A 340 -3.68 -21.80 18.67
CA GLN A 340 -4.15 -23.16 18.40
C GLN A 340 -3.40 -23.81 17.22
N ARG A 341 -3.15 -23.05 16.15
CA ARG A 341 -2.51 -23.56 14.92
C ARG A 341 -1.00 -23.67 15.04
N ALA A 342 -0.35 -22.84 15.85
CA ALA A 342 1.10 -22.83 16.02
C ALA A 342 1.64 -24.17 16.56
N ALA A 343 0.80 -24.97 17.22
CA ALA A 343 1.15 -26.34 17.63
C ALA A 343 1.45 -27.29 16.45
N GLN A 344 0.94 -26.99 15.25
CA GLN A 344 1.13 -27.80 14.03
C GLN A 344 1.81 -27.02 12.90
N ASP A 345 1.87 -25.70 12.99
CA ASP A 345 2.48 -24.79 12.02
C ASP A 345 3.49 -23.88 12.73
N PRO A 346 4.77 -24.28 12.83
CA PRO A 346 5.79 -23.50 13.53
C PRO A 346 6.16 -22.19 12.82
N HIS A 347 5.67 -21.97 11.59
CA HIS A 347 5.92 -20.78 10.79
C HIS A 347 4.75 -19.79 10.83
N LEU A 348 3.74 -20.04 11.66
CA LEU A 348 2.62 -19.13 11.88
C LEU A 348 2.86 -18.30 13.13
N HIS A 349 2.84 -16.98 12.98
CA HIS A 349 3.12 -16.02 14.04
C HIS A 349 1.97 -15.05 14.23
N TYR A 350 1.85 -14.47 15.42
CA TYR A 350 0.87 -13.45 15.76
C TYR A 350 1.57 -12.17 16.21
N LEU A 351 1.06 -11.02 15.76
CA LEU A 351 1.41 -9.70 16.27
C LEU A 351 0.12 -8.97 16.67
N ASP A 352 0.05 -8.53 17.93
CA ASP A 352 -1.02 -7.64 18.37
C ASP A 352 -0.82 -6.27 17.71
N GLY A 353 -1.80 -5.80 16.95
CA GLY A 353 -1.70 -4.51 16.27
C GLY A 353 -1.51 -3.33 17.24
N ARG A 354 -1.90 -3.47 18.51
CA ARG A 354 -1.68 -2.44 19.54
C ARG A 354 -0.20 -2.26 19.90
N ASP A 355 0.64 -3.24 19.61
CA ASP A 355 2.11 -3.09 19.75
C ASP A 355 2.71 -2.14 18.71
N LEU A 356 1.98 -1.87 17.62
CA LEU A 356 2.35 -0.87 16.62
C LEU A 356 1.74 0.49 16.96
N TYR A 357 0.48 0.50 17.37
CA TYR A 357 -0.25 1.70 17.79
C TYR A 357 -1.36 1.34 18.79
N GLY A 358 -1.14 1.71 20.05
CA GLY A 358 -2.01 1.40 21.21
C GLY A 358 -2.48 2.65 21.96
N GLU A 359 -2.98 2.46 23.18
CA GLU A 359 -3.66 3.48 23.98
C GLU A 359 -2.73 4.65 24.34
N THR A 360 -1.47 4.36 24.66
CA THR A 360 -0.46 5.38 24.93
C THR A 360 -0.15 6.21 23.69
N ASP A 361 -0.13 5.59 22.50
CA ASP A 361 0.10 6.32 21.26
C ASP A 361 -1.10 7.18 20.91
N TYR A 362 -2.33 6.68 21.05
CA TYR A 362 -3.54 7.48 20.80
C TYR A 362 -3.65 8.71 21.71
N ALA A 363 -3.20 8.61 22.96
CA ALA A 363 -3.16 9.75 23.88
C ALA A 363 -2.21 10.86 23.41
N GLU A 364 -1.16 10.51 22.65
CA GLU A 364 -0.16 11.45 22.12
C GLU A 364 -0.48 11.91 20.69
N LEU A 365 -0.89 10.98 19.84
CA LEU A 365 -1.14 11.11 18.41
C LEU A 365 -2.53 10.53 18.08
N PRO A 366 -3.63 11.23 18.43
CA PRO A 366 -4.98 10.74 18.16
C PRO A 366 -5.24 10.64 16.64
N LEU A 367 -6.12 9.72 16.26
CA LEU A 367 -6.51 9.54 14.86
C LEU A 367 -7.28 10.78 14.37
N PRO A 368 -6.79 11.53 13.37
CA PRO A 368 -7.38 12.81 12.97
C PRO A 368 -8.82 12.74 12.45
N ASP A 369 -9.20 11.60 11.86
CA ASP A 369 -10.54 11.32 11.36
C ASP A 369 -11.26 10.22 12.18
N ASP A 370 -10.72 9.90 13.35
CA ASP A 370 -11.11 8.78 14.24
C ASP A 370 -10.87 7.36 13.70
N LEU A 371 -10.25 7.21 12.51
CA LEU A 371 -10.09 5.90 11.86
C LEU A 371 -8.68 5.62 11.32
N HIS A 372 -8.03 6.59 10.69
CA HIS A 372 -6.75 6.43 10.00
C HIS A 372 -5.61 7.09 10.77
N PRO A 373 -4.43 6.45 10.85
CA PRO A 373 -3.24 7.06 11.41
C PRO A 373 -2.73 8.18 10.49
N ASP A 374 -2.27 9.28 11.09
CA ASP A 374 -1.63 10.36 10.34
C ASP A 374 -0.20 9.98 9.88
N ALA A 375 0.47 10.88 9.16
CA ALA A 375 1.83 10.68 8.68
C ALA A 375 2.83 10.35 9.82
N THR A 376 2.74 11.03 10.96
CA THR A 376 3.63 10.78 12.11
C THR A 376 3.41 9.38 12.68
N THR A 377 2.16 8.97 12.81
CA THR A 377 1.77 7.66 13.30
C THR A 377 2.17 6.55 12.33
N HIS A 378 2.06 6.79 11.02
CA HIS A 378 2.59 5.90 9.97
C HIS A 378 4.08 5.63 10.13
N HIS A 379 4.88 6.67 10.41
CA HIS A 379 6.31 6.53 10.68
C HIS A 379 6.57 5.65 11.90
N ARG A 380 5.91 5.95 13.03
CA ARG A 380 6.04 5.19 14.29
C ARG A 380 5.68 3.71 14.10
N MET A 381 4.59 3.44 13.40
CA MET A 381 4.16 2.07 13.10
C MET A 381 5.18 1.34 12.22
N GLY A 382 5.73 1.99 11.19
CA GLY A 382 6.72 1.38 10.30
C GLY A 382 8.03 1.04 11.01
N GLU A 383 8.50 1.93 11.90
CA GLU A 383 9.67 1.70 12.75
C GLU A 383 9.48 0.51 13.67
N ARG A 384 8.40 0.51 14.46
CA ARG A 384 8.09 -0.57 15.39
C ARG A 384 7.87 -1.90 14.68
N PHE A 385 7.24 -1.90 13.51
CA PHE A 385 7.07 -3.13 12.74
C PHE A 385 8.44 -3.69 12.33
N ALA A 386 9.35 -2.85 11.80
CA ALA A 386 10.67 -3.31 11.41
C ALA A 386 11.46 -3.87 12.60
N GLU A 387 11.44 -3.18 13.75
CA GLU A 387 12.12 -3.59 14.98
C GLU A 387 11.56 -4.88 15.58
N ARG A 388 10.25 -5.14 15.43
CA ARG A 388 9.62 -6.33 16.01
C ARG A 388 9.63 -7.53 15.07
N VAL A 389 9.57 -7.30 13.76
CA VAL A 389 9.31 -8.34 12.77
C VAL A 389 10.56 -8.74 12.00
N PHE A 390 11.36 -7.76 11.57
CA PHE A 390 12.56 -7.99 10.76
C PHE A 390 13.86 -8.01 11.57
N ALA A 391 13.83 -7.72 12.87
CA ALA A 391 15.00 -7.79 13.74
C ALA A 391 15.47 -9.22 14.02
N ALA A 392 16.64 -9.34 14.65
CA ALA A 392 17.33 -10.60 14.94
C ALA A 392 16.64 -11.52 15.97
N ASP A 393 15.51 -11.11 16.52
CA ASP A 393 14.63 -11.91 17.38
C ASP A 393 13.18 -11.90 16.89
N GLY A 394 12.92 -11.30 15.72
CA GLY A 394 11.60 -11.21 15.12
C GLY A 394 11.17 -12.50 14.42
N PRO A 395 9.85 -12.68 14.20
CA PRO A 395 9.27 -13.86 13.55
C PRO A 395 9.81 -14.16 12.16
N PHE A 396 10.41 -13.19 11.45
CA PHE A 396 10.97 -13.40 10.11
C PHE A 396 12.47 -13.61 10.09
N ARG A 397 13.14 -13.63 11.24
CA ARG A 397 14.60 -13.76 11.33
C ARG A 397 15.15 -14.92 10.52
N ASP A 398 14.65 -16.13 10.75
CA ASP A 398 15.29 -17.33 10.22
C ASP A 398 15.26 -17.33 8.68
N ALA A 399 14.17 -16.83 8.08
CA ALA A 399 14.08 -16.65 6.63
C ALA A 399 14.99 -15.54 6.10
N LEU A 400 15.21 -14.46 6.87
CA LEU A 400 16.14 -13.39 6.52
C LEU A 400 17.62 -13.84 6.60
N CYS A 401 17.96 -14.73 7.53
CA CYS A 401 19.33 -15.24 7.72
C CYS A 401 19.69 -16.40 6.77
N SER A 402 18.70 -17.11 6.22
CA SER A 402 18.90 -18.31 5.38
C SER A 402 19.51 -18.04 3.99
N SER A 403 19.85 -16.79 3.67
CA SER A 403 20.50 -16.40 2.40
C SER A 403 22.04 -16.40 2.45
N ALA A 404 22.65 -16.89 3.53
CA ALA A 404 24.10 -16.82 3.75
C ALA A 404 24.88 -18.15 3.59
N THR A 405 24.30 -19.20 2.99
CA THR A 405 24.99 -20.49 2.76
C THR A 405 24.99 -20.92 1.31
#